data_AF-A0A248UPT4-F1
#
_entry.id   AF-A0A248UPT4-F1
#
_cell.length_a   1.000
_cell.length_b   1.000
_cell.length_c   1.000
_cell.angle_alpha   90.00
_cell.angle_beta   90.00
_cell.angle_gamma   90.00
#
_symmetry.space_group_name_H-M   'P 1'
#
loop_
_entity.id
_entity.type
_entity.pdbx_description
1 polymer ?
#
loop_
_entity_poly.entity_id
_entity_poly.type
_entity_poly.pdbx_seq_one_letter_code
_entity_poly.pdbx_strand_id
1 'polypeptide(L)'
;MNFLHNFGSAILLSQFASRQLEGLHTLMDWKRIPVGKSDDFYRQTLAFDKIVGEGSFGRCYQRYFLIRKAMVALASIIIVSALIVFLLSKVPSLGGQINELIAWLLLDFMRFIYIVSTASGVLLVILVGCHFYSRSLLNRLLGPELAQLWRSIIRKWAPELQNEDALRRNEPDEVAAMIVHYRR
;
A
#
# COMPACT_ATOMS: atom_id res chain seq x y z
N MET A 1 -1.62 -15.43 15.16
CA MET A 1 -2.36 -16.00 14.01
C MET A 1 -2.42 -15.09 12.76
N ASN A 2 -1.67 -13.98 12.67
CA ASN A 2 -1.81 -13.02 11.56
C ASN A 2 -0.77 -13.17 10.42
N PHE A 3 0.33 -13.89 10.63
CA PHE A 3 1.40 -13.99 9.62
C PHE A 3 0.96 -14.80 8.40
N LEU A 4 0.36 -15.99 8.59
CA LEU A 4 -0.13 -16.83 7.50
C LEU A 4 -1.26 -16.17 6.70
N HIS A 5 -2.17 -15.47 7.37
CA HIS A 5 -3.24 -14.73 6.70
C HIS A 5 -2.68 -13.53 5.90
N ASN A 6 -1.72 -12.79 6.46
CA ASN A 6 -1.06 -11.70 5.76
C ASN A 6 -0.23 -12.21 4.56
N PHE A 7 0.44 -13.35 4.71
CA PHE A 7 1.21 -13.99 3.65
C PHE A 7 0.30 -14.49 2.51
N GLY A 8 -0.83 -15.13 2.84
CA GLY A 8 -1.85 -15.49 1.86
C GLY A 8 -2.43 -14.28 1.13
N SER A 9 -2.73 -13.19 1.84
CA SER A 9 -3.22 -11.96 1.21
C SER A 9 -2.19 -11.29 0.30
N ALA A 10 -0.89 -11.41 0.62
CA ALA A 10 0.19 -10.89 -0.21
C ALA A 10 0.37 -11.73 -1.49
N ILE A 11 0.23 -13.06 -1.39
CA ILE A 11 0.25 -13.96 -2.56
C ILE A 11 -0.93 -13.66 -3.48
N LEU A 12 -2.13 -13.52 -2.93
CA LEU A 12 -3.33 -13.18 -3.70
C LEU A 12 -3.17 -11.81 -4.39
N LEU A 13 -2.61 -10.82 -3.71
CA LEU A 13 -2.31 -9.52 -4.31
C LEU A 13 -1.27 -9.62 -5.42
N SER A 14 -0.25 -10.46 -5.26
CA SER A 14 0.76 -10.71 -6.30
C SER A 14 0.15 -11.38 -7.53
N GLN A 15 -0.72 -12.37 -7.33
CA GLN A 15 -1.41 -13.06 -8.42
C GLN A 15 -2.39 -12.13 -9.13
N PHE A 16 -3.12 -11.30 -8.38
CA PHE A 16 -3.94 -10.22 -8.92
C PHE A 16 -3.10 -9.28 -9.78
N ALA A 17 -2.02 -8.71 -9.23
CA ALA A 17 -1.15 -7.78 -9.94
C ALA A 17 -0.55 -8.39 -11.21
N SER A 18 -0.14 -9.66 -11.17
CA SER A 18 0.36 -10.38 -12.33
C SER A 18 -0.69 -10.52 -13.44
N ARG A 19 -1.93 -10.89 -13.09
CA ARG A 19 -3.04 -11.01 -14.06
C ARG A 19 -3.39 -9.66 -14.68
N GLN A 20 -3.41 -8.60 -13.87
CA GLN A 20 -3.64 -7.24 -14.34
C GLN A 20 -2.54 -6.78 -15.30
N LEU A 21 -1.27 -7.03 -14.96
CA LEU A 21 -0.12 -6.74 -15.82
C LEU A 21 -0.20 -7.49 -17.16
N GLU A 22 -0.54 -8.79 -17.11
CA GLU A 22 -0.71 -9.59 -18.32
C GLU A 22 -1.81 -9.03 -19.23
N GLY A 23 -2.97 -8.67 -18.67
CA GLY A 23 -4.05 -8.02 -19.41
C GLY A 23 -3.61 -6.69 -20.02
N LEU A 24 -2.94 -5.83 -19.23
CA LEU A 24 -2.44 -4.54 -19.71
C LEU A 24 -1.42 -4.71 -20.84
N HIS A 25 -0.43 -5.58 -20.66
CA HIS A 25 0.59 -5.85 -21.69
C HIS A 25 -0.01 -6.46 -22.95
N THR A 26 -1.00 -7.34 -22.80
CA THR A 26 -1.73 -7.93 -23.93
C THR A 26 -2.44 -6.84 -24.73
N LEU A 27 -3.12 -5.92 -24.05
CA LEU A 27 -3.79 -4.79 -24.70
C LEU A 27 -2.79 -3.85 -25.38
N MET A 28 -1.65 -3.56 -24.72
CA MET A 28 -0.59 -2.72 -25.29
C MET A 28 -0.09 -3.27 -26.61
N ASP A 29 0.18 -4.56 -26.67
CA ASP A 29 0.70 -5.22 -27.86
C ASP A 29 -0.35 -5.32 -28.96
N TRP A 30 -1.60 -5.61 -28.60
CA TRP A 30 -2.69 -5.69 -29.56
C TRP A 30 -3.03 -4.35 -30.19
N LYS A 31 -3.12 -3.28 -29.39
CA LYS A 31 -3.50 -1.93 -29.83
C LYS A 31 -2.32 -1.00 -30.10
N ARG A 32 -1.08 -1.48 -29.94
CA ARG A 32 0.17 -0.71 -30.10
C ARG A 32 0.15 0.60 -29.31
N ILE A 33 -0.30 0.54 -28.05
CA ILE A 33 -0.42 1.73 -27.20
C ILE A 33 0.99 2.26 -26.89
N PRO A 34 1.26 3.59 -27.03
CA PRO A 34 2.59 4.15 -26.84
C PRO A 34 2.96 4.31 -25.35
N VAL A 35 2.99 3.19 -24.62
CA VAL A 35 3.44 3.11 -23.22
C VAL A 35 4.63 2.15 -23.15
N GLY A 36 5.67 2.48 -22.39
CA GLY A 36 6.73 1.52 -22.09
C GLY A 36 6.21 0.41 -21.17
N LYS A 37 6.61 -0.85 -21.43
CA LYS A 37 6.28 -1.98 -20.55
C LYS A 37 7.09 -1.91 -19.26
N SER A 38 6.48 -2.32 -18.16
CA SER A 38 7.06 -2.36 -16.83
C SER A 38 6.54 -3.59 -16.09
N ASP A 39 7.43 -4.34 -15.45
CA ASP A 39 7.05 -5.50 -14.63
C ASP A 39 6.44 -5.10 -13.28
N ASP A 40 6.54 -3.82 -12.90
CA ASP A 40 5.84 -3.26 -11.75
C ASP A 40 4.41 -2.83 -12.12
N PHE A 41 3.43 -3.48 -11.49
CA PHE A 41 2.00 -3.22 -11.65
C PHE A 41 1.64 -1.75 -11.41
N TYR A 42 2.10 -1.15 -10.32
CA TYR A 42 1.74 0.24 -10.01
C TYR A 42 2.39 1.19 -11.01
N ARG A 43 3.63 0.95 -11.40
CA ARG A 43 4.33 1.76 -12.39
C ARG A 43 3.63 1.70 -13.75
N GLN A 44 3.24 0.50 -14.21
CA GLN A 44 2.52 0.31 -15.46
C GLN A 44 1.14 1.00 -15.42
N THR A 45 0.41 0.81 -14.32
CA THR A 45 -0.94 1.37 -14.15
C THR A 45 -0.92 2.90 -14.09
N LEU A 46 0.07 3.49 -13.41
CA LEU A 46 0.27 4.95 -13.38
C LEU A 46 0.65 5.52 -14.74
N ALA A 47 1.45 4.80 -15.53
CA ALA A 47 1.79 5.22 -16.89
C ALA A 47 0.53 5.27 -17.77
N PHE A 48 -0.35 4.28 -17.64
CA PHE A 48 -1.66 4.28 -18.28
C PHE A 48 -2.56 5.42 -17.82
N ASP A 49 -2.70 5.63 -16.51
CA ASP A 49 -3.50 6.72 -15.94
C ASP A 49 -3.07 8.09 -16.47
N LYS A 50 -1.75 8.31 -16.59
CA LYS A 50 -1.19 9.54 -17.16
C LYS A 50 -1.53 9.73 -18.64
N ILE A 51 -1.51 8.67 -19.44
CA ILE A 51 -1.76 8.74 -20.89
C ILE A 51 -3.26 8.80 -21.21
N VAL A 52 -4.10 8.18 -20.37
CA VAL A 52 -5.56 8.32 -20.43
C VAL A 52 -5.96 9.74 -20.03
N GLY A 53 -5.34 10.30 -19.00
CA GLY A 53 -5.54 11.68 -18.53
C GLY A 53 -6.57 11.83 -17.41
N GLU A 54 -6.97 10.77 -16.71
CA GLU A 54 -7.92 10.88 -15.59
C GLU A 54 -7.25 11.29 -14.26
N GLY A 55 -6.10 10.69 -13.94
CA GLY A 55 -5.34 10.97 -12.73
C GLY A 55 -6.00 10.49 -11.43
N SER A 56 -7.10 9.74 -11.51
CA SER A 56 -7.89 9.25 -10.37
C SER A 56 -7.09 8.22 -9.57
N PHE A 57 -6.61 7.19 -10.28
CA PHE A 57 -5.74 6.15 -9.74
C PHE A 57 -4.46 6.75 -9.13
N GLY A 58 -3.79 7.66 -9.84
CA GLY A 58 -2.57 8.30 -9.38
C GLY A 58 -2.74 9.10 -8.08
N ARG A 59 -3.81 9.89 -7.96
CA ARG A 59 -4.13 10.62 -6.72
C ARG A 59 -4.39 9.67 -5.55
N CYS A 60 -5.14 8.59 -5.78
CA CYS A 60 -5.42 7.59 -4.75
C CYS A 60 -4.13 6.87 -4.31
N TYR A 61 -3.28 6.50 -5.27
CA TYR A 61 -2.02 5.82 -5.03
C TYR A 61 -1.05 6.69 -4.23
N GLN A 62 -0.95 7.97 -4.56
CA GLN A 62 -0.10 8.91 -3.84
C GLN A 62 -0.53 9.04 -2.37
N ARG A 63 -1.84 9.14 -2.09
CA ARG A 63 -2.36 9.16 -0.71
C ARG A 63 -2.00 7.88 0.04
N TYR A 64 -2.25 6.72 -0.57
CA TYR A 64 -1.91 5.42 0.00
C TYR A 64 -0.41 5.32 0.34
N PHE A 65 0.44 5.69 -0.62
CA PHE A 65 1.89 5.64 -0.47
C PHE A 65 2.39 6.56 0.65
N LEU A 66 1.86 7.79 0.74
CA LEU A 66 2.22 8.74 1.79
C LEU A 66 1.88 8.21 3.19
N ILE A 67 0.68 7.67 3.39
CA ILE A 67 0.24 7.12 4.68
C ILE A 67 1.10 5.92 5.05
N ARG A 68 1.36 5.02 4.09
CA ARG A 68 2.20 3.85 4.33
C ARG A 68 3.63 4.25 4.69
N LYS A 69 4.21 5.22 3.99
CA LYS A 69 5.54 5.77 4.30
C LYS A 69 5.57 6.41 5.67
N ALA A 70 4.55 7.18 6.04
CA ALA A 70 4.42 7.78 7.35
C ALA A 70 4.35 6.73 8.48
N MET A 71 3.55 5.67 8.30
CA MET A 71 3.48 4.55 9.25
C MET A 71 4.83 3.85 9.42
N VAL A 72 5.53 3.57 8.32
CA VAL A 72 6.86 2.93 8.36
C VAL A 72 7.88 3.85 9.04
N ALA A 73 7.87 5.14 8.75
CA ALA A 73 8.76 6.12 9.39
C ALA A 73 8.50 6.20 10.89
N LEU A 74 7.24 6.26 11.32
CA LEU A 74 6.84 6.29 12.73
C LEU A 74 7.30 5.03 13.46
N ALA A 75 7.07 3.85 12.89
CA ALA A 75 7.53 2.58 13.46
C ALA A 75 9.07 2.53 13.55
N SER A 76 9.76 3.04 12.53
CA SER A 76 11.23 3.08 12.49
C SER A 76 11.78 3.99 13.58
N ILE A 77 11.20 5.17 13.80
CA ILE A 77 11.63 6.09 14.86
C ILE A 77 11.54 5.43 16.23
N ILE A 78 10.45 4.72 16.51
CA ILE A 78 10.25 4.02 17.79
C ILE A 78 11.26 2.89 17.97
N ILE A 79 11.36 2.00 16.97
CA ILE A 79 12.21 0.80 17.04
C ILE A 79 13.69 1.18 17.08
N VAL A 80 14.13 2.11 16.23
CA VAL A 80 15.53 2.55 16.16
C VAL A 80 15.92 3.26 17.45
N SER A 81 15.07 4.14 17.99
CA SER A 81 15.38 4.82 19.25
C SER A 81 15.46 3.84 20.42
N ALA A 82 14.52 2.90 20.51
CA ALA A 82 14.54 1.86 21.54
C ALA A 82 15.80 0.98 21.43
N LEU A 83 16.19 0.61 20.21
CA LEU A 83 17.39 -0.17 19.94
C LEU A 83 18.66 0.60 20.33
N ILE A 84 18.75 1.90 20.01
CA ILE A 84 19.89 2.75 20.40
C ILE A 84 20.02 2.81 21.92
N VAL A 85 18.92 3.08 22.64
CA VAL A 85 18.92 3.12 24.12
C VAL A 85 19.36 1.77 24.69
N PHE A 86 18.83 0.67 24.14
CA PHE A 86 19.22 -0.67 24.56
C PHE A 86 20.71 -0.94 24.33
N LEU A 87 21.25 -0.62 23.15
CA LEU A 87 22.67 -0.83 22.84
C LEU A 87 23.57 0.03 23.74
N LEU A 88 23.23 1.30 23.94
CA LEU A 88 23.99 2.19 24.83
C LEU A 88 23.96 1.72 26.28
N SER A 89 22.86 1.13 26.75
CA SER A 89 22.78 0.54 28.10
C SER A 89 23.74 -0.64 28.31
N LYS A 90 24.18 -1.30 27.24
CA LYS A 90 25.14 -2.41 27.29
C LYS A 90 26.60 -1.96 27.28
N VAL A 91 26.87 -0.67 27.04
CA VAL A 91 28.22 -0.11 27.07
C VAL A 91 28.61 0.17 28.54
N PRO A 92 29.66 -0.44 29.10
CA PRO A 92 29.98 -0.34 30.54
C PRO A 92 30.19 1.09 31.05
N SER A 93 30.74 1.98 30.21
CA SER A 93 30.97 3.39 30.57
C SER A 93 29.72 4.25 30.57
N LEU A 94 28.63 3.83 29.90
CA LEU A 94 27.38 4.59 29.76
C LEU A 94 26.20 3.92 30.49
N GLY A 95 26.28 2.62 30.77
CA GLY A 95 25.21 1.86 31.40
C GLY A 95 24.82 2.39 32.80
N GLY A 96 25.79 2.88 33.58
CA GLY A 96 25.53 3.49 34.88
C GLY A 96 24.68 4.76 34.77
N GLN A 97 25.07 5.70 33.90
CA GLN A 97 24.35 6.96 33.68
C GLN A 97 22.95 6.74 33.10
N ILE A 98 22.79 5.78 32.19
CA ILE A 98 21.49 5.43 31.61
C ILE A 98 20.56 4.81 32.66
N ASN A 99 21.07 3.92 33.51
CA ASN A 99 20.28 3.32 34.57
C ASN A 99 19.88 4.34 35.64
N GLU A 100 20.74 5.29 35.98
CA GLU A 100 20.39 6.41 36.87
C GLU A 100 19.34 7.33 36.25
N LEU A 101 19.43 7.64 34.95
CA LEU A 101 18.43 8.43 34.24
C LEU A 101 17.06 7.73 34.24
N ILE A 102 17.03 6.42 34.01
CA ILE A 102 15.82 5.60 34.07
C ILE A 102 15.27 5.56 35.51
N ALA A 103 16.14 5.39 36.51
CA ALA A 103 15.74 5.42 37.92
C ALA A 103 15.15 6.79 38.31
N TRP A 104 15.71 7.89 37.79
CA TRP A 104 15.17 9.23 37.99
C TRP A 104 13.81 9.43 37.31
N LEU A 105 13.63 8.91 36.09
CA LEU A 105 12.33 8.88 35.41
C LEU A 105 11.28 8.06 36.18
N LEU A 106 11.72 7.04 36.93
CA LEU A 106 10.88 6.17 37.75
C LEU A 106 10.66 6.67 39.18
N LEU A 107 11.27 7.79 39.61
CA LEU A 107 11.08 8.37 40.96
C LEU A 107 9.61 8.69 41.25
N ASP A 108 8.85 9.11 40.24
CA ASP A 108 7.40 9.22 40.28
C ASP A 108 6.79 8.17 39.34
N PHE A 109 6.90 6.91 39.76
CA PHE A 109 6.47 5.74 39.01
C PHE A 109 5.04 5.85 38.51
N MET A 110 4.13 6.40 39.33
CA MET A 110 2.73 6.56 38.97
C MET A 110 2.54 7.59 37.86
N ARG A 111 3.21 8.75 37.94
CA ARG A 111 3.17 9.76 36.88
C ARG A 111 3.84 9.27 35.60
N PHE A 112 4.95 8.54 35.72
CA PHE A 112 5.64 7.94 34.59
C PHE A 112 4.73 6.95 33.85
N ILE A 113 4.12 6.00 34.57
CA ILE A 113 3.16 5.05 34.00
C ILE A 113 2.01 5.79 33.33
N TYR A 114 1.45 6.81 33.97
CA TYR A 114 0.34 7.56 33.40
C TYR A 114 0.70 8.23 32.08
N ILE A 115 1.87 8.88 32.00
CA ILE A 115 2.34 9.54 30.78
C ILE A 115 2.59 8.51 29.67
N VAL A 116 3.34 7.44 29.98
CA VAL A 116 3.67 6.40 29.00
C VAL A 116 2.43 5.67 28.52
N SER A 117 1.49 5.37 29.42
CA SER A 117 0.24 4.67 29.07
C SER A 117 -0.66 5.54 28.21
N THR A 118 -0.83 6.82 28.56
CA THR A 118 -1.59 7.79 27.75
C THR A 118 -0.95 7.95 26.36
N ALA A 119 0.36 8.17 26.30
CA ALA A 119 1.08 8.33 25.03
C ALA A 119 0.99 7.08 24.16
N SER A 120 1.15 5.90 24.75
CA SER A 120 1.03 4.61 24.05
C SER A 120 -0.40 4.36 23.57
N GLY A 121 -1.40 4.72 24.37
CA GLY A 121 -2.81 4.62 24.00
C GLY A 121 -3.17 5.51 22.81
N VAL A 122 -2.76 6.78 22.84
CA VAL A 122 -2.95 7.71 21.71
C VAL A 122 -2.24 7.21 20.46
N LEU A 123 -0.99 6.76 20.60
CA LEU A 123 -0.22 6.18 19.50
C LEU A 123 -0.91 4.96 18.90
N LEU A 124 -1.44 4.06 19.74
CA LEU A 124 -2.18 2.88 19.28
C LEU A 124 -3.41 3.28 18.46
N VAL A 125 -4.20 4.25 18.95
CA VAL A 125 -5.38 4.74 18.22
C VAL A 125 -4.99 5.30 16.85
N ILE A 126 -3.92 6.10 16.78
CA ILE A 126 -3.40 6.64 15.52
C ILE A 126 -2.98 5.50 14.57
N LEU A 127 -2.21 4.53 15.07
CA LEU A 127 -1.71 3.41 14.26
C LEU A 127 -2.88 2.55 13.72
N VAL A 128 -3.87 2.27 14.55
CA VAL A 128 -5.08 1.53 14.15
C VAL A 128 -5.86 2.31 13.10
N GLY A 129 -6.08 3.62 13.31
CA GLY A 129 -6.74 4.49 12.34
C GLY A 129 -6.01 4.54 10.99
N CYS A 130 -4.69 4.74 11.01
CA CYS A 130 -3.87 4.73 9.80
C CYS A 130 -3.87 3.36 9.09
N HIS A 131 -3.88 2.26 9.85
CA HIS A 131 -3.96 0.91 9.28
C HIS A 131 -5.27 0.71 8.49
N PHE A 132 -6.41 1.01 9.11
CA PHE A 132 -7.71 0.87 8.44
C PHE A 132 -7.86 1.83 7.27
N TYR A 133 -7.37 3.07 7.42
CA TYR A 133 -7.42 4.05 6.34
C TYR A 133 -6.55 3.64 5.14
N SER A 134 -5.33 3.15 5.39
CA SER A 134 -4.44 2.61 4.35
C SER A 134 -5.09 1.41 3.64
N ARG A 135 -5.74 0.51 4.39
CA ARG A 135 -6.44 -0.65 3.81
C ARG A 135 -7.65 -0.24 2.97
N SER A 136 -8.40 0.76 3.41
CA SER A 136 -9.51 1.34 2.63
C SER A 136 -9.01 1.91 1.29
N LEU A 137 -7.90 2.66 1.32
CA LEU A 137 -7.29 3.18 0.09
C LEU A 137 -6.78 2.08 -0.83
N LEU A 138 -6.18 1.01 -0.28
CA LEU A 138 -5.73 -0.13 -1.07
C LEU A 138 -6.92 -0.83 -1.76
N ASN A 139 -8.01 -1.06 -1.04
CA ASN A 139 -9.22 -1.65 -1.61
C ASN A 139 -9.82 -0.75 -2.71
N ARG A 140 -9.80 0.57 -2.51
CA ARG A 140 -10.22 1.53 -3.56
C ARG A 140 -9.32 1.47 -4.80
N LEU A 141 -8.00 1.36 -4.61
CA LEU A 141 -7.05 1.25 -5.71
C LEU A 141 -7.29 0.01 -6.56
N LEU A 142 -7.46 -1.16 -5.92
CA LEU A 142 -7.57 -2.43 -6.63
C LEU A 142 -8.99 -2.73 -7.13
N GLY A 143 -10.00 -1.99 -6.66
CA GLY A 143 -11.38 -2.11 -7.11
C GLY A 143 -11.80 -0.95 -8.01
N PRO A 144 -12.52 0.05 -7.47
CA PRO A 144 -13.20 1.08 -8.27
C PRO A 144 -12.25 1.94 -9.11
N GLU A 145 -11.11 2.36 -8.57
CA GLU A 145 -10.17 3.24 -9.29
C GLU A 145 -9.53 2.51 -10.47
N LEU A 146 -9.15 1.23 -10.28
CA LEU A 146 -8.62 0.40 -11.35
C LEU A 146 -9.70 0.02 -12.38
N ALA A 147 -10.93 -0.27 -11.94
CA ALA A 147 -12.05 -0.56 -12.84
C ALA A 147 -12.41 0.65 -13.71
N GLN A 148 -12.36 1.85 -13.14
CA GLN A 148 -12.55 3.10 -13.87
C GLN A 148 -11.41 3.31 -14.88
N LEU A 149 -10.15 3.09 -14.47
CA LEU A 149 -9.02 3.18 -15.37
C LEU A 149 -9.15 2.19 -16.53
N TRP A 150 -9.50 0.93 -16.27
CA TRP A 150 -9.77 -0.06 -17.31
C TRP A 150 -10.83 0.40 -18.30
N ARG A 151 -11.97 0.90 -17.80
CA ARG A 151 -13.02 1.48 -18.65
C ARG A 151 -12.50 2.60 -19.53
N SER A 152 -11.68 3.49 -18.99
CA SER A 152 -11.15 4.61 -19.75
C SER A 152 -10.06 4.22 -20.73
N ILE A 153 -9.24 3.21 -20.42
CA ILE A 153 -8.31 2.58 -21.37
C ILE A 153 -9.10 1.96 -22.52
N ILE A 154 -10.08 1.11 -22.22
CA ILE A 154 -10.86 0.39 -23.24
C ILE A 154 -11.66 1.36 -24.09
N ARG A 155 -12.30 2.36 -23.49
CA ARG A 155 -13.01 3.41 -24.23
C ARG A 155 -12.11 4.12 -25.24
N LYS A 156 -10.84 4.32 -24.91
CA LYS A 156 -9.89 5.07 -25.74
C LYS A 156 -9.24 4.23 -26.84
N TRP A 157 -8.93 2.96 -26.56
CA TRP A 157 -8.12 2.14 -27.48
C TRP A 157 -8.79 0.86 -27.99
N ALA A 158 -9.84 0.36 -27.33
CA ALA A 158 -10.58 -0.83 -27.74
C ALA A 158 -12.10 -0.62 -27.56
N PRO A 159 -12.69 0.40 -28.22
CA PRO A 159 -14.09 0.75 -28.02
C PRO A 159 -15.06 -0.39 -28.37
N GLU A 160 -14.65 -1.32 -29.22
CA GLU A 160 -15.41 -2.53 -29.56
C GLU A 160 -15.70 -3.43 -28.35
N LEU A 161 -14.88 -3.38 -27.30
CA LEU A 161 -15.08 -4.16 -26.08
C LEU A 161 -16.01 -3.48 -25.06
N GLN A 162 -16.47 -2.25 -25.30
CA GLN A 162 -17.24 -1.49 -24.29
C GLN A 162 -18.56 -2.16 -23.86
N ASN A 163 -19.14 -3.00 -24.71
CA ASN A 163 -20.43 -3.64 -24.45
C ASN A 163 -20.31 -4.99 -23.71
N GLU A 164 -19.09 -5.46 -23.46
CA GLU A 164 -18.84 -6.73 -22.79
C GLU A 164 -19.29 -6.69 -21.32
N ASP A 165 -19.85 -7.80 -20.84
CA ASP A 165 -20.45 -7.86 -19.50
C ASP A 165 -19.42 -7.69 -18.37
N ALA A 166 -18.15 -8.07 -18.61
CA ALA A 166 -17.05 -7.86 -17.67
C ALA A 166 -16.82 -6.37 -17.34
N LEU A 167 -17.03 -5.49 -18.32
CA LEU A 167 -16.91 -4.04 -18.15
C LEU A 167 -18.10 -3.42 -17.41
N ARG A 168 -19.27 -4.06 -17.46
CA ARG A 168 -20.48 -3.63 -16.73
C ARG A 168 -20.40 -3.98 -15.24
N ARG A 169 -19.80 -5.12 -14.93
CA ARG A 169 -19.60 -5.59 -13.55
C ARG A 169 -18.56 -4.80 -12.77
N ASN A 170 -17.72 -4.02 -13.48
CA ASN A 170 -16.67 -3.18 -12.89
C ASN A 170 -15.65 -3.99 -12.08
N GLU A 171 -15.40 -5.22 -12.49
CA GLU A 171 -14.45 -6.12 -11.85
C GLU A 171 -13.14 -6.15 -12.65
N PRO A 172 -12.05 -5.57 -12.13
CA PRO A 172 -10.79 -5.49 -12.87
C PRO A 172 -10.23 -6.84 -13.29
N ASP A 173 -10.44 -7.88 -12.47
CA ASP A 173 -9.97 -9.24 -12.76
C ASP A 173 -10.69 -9.87 -13.96
N GLU A 174 -12.01 -9.71 -14.05
CA GLU A 174 -12.78 -10.19 -15.20
C GLU A 174 -12.37 -9.44 -16.48
N VAL A 175 -12.16 -8.12 -16.39
CA VAL A 175 -11.73 -7.31 -17.54
C VAL A 175 -10.35 -7.71 -18.04
N ALA A 176 -9.38 -7.93 -17.14
CA ALA A 176 -8.05 -8.37 -17.51
C ALA A 176 -8.08 -9.76 -18.18
N ALA A 177 -8.84 -10.71 -17.61
CA ALA A 177 -9.00 -12.04 -18.19
C ALA A 177 -9.65 -12.01 -19.57
N MET A 178 -10.70 -11.19 -19.74
CA MET A 178 -11.39 -11.00 -21.02
C MET A 178 -10.43 -10.53 -22.11
N ILE A 179 -9.55 -9.55 -21.83
CA ILE A 179 -8.57 -9.05 -22.80
C ILE A 179 -7.58 -10.14 -23.22
N VAL A 180 -7.12 -10.95 -22.28
CA VAL A 180 -6.20 -12.07 -22.57
C VAL A 180 -6.89 -13.12 -23.46
N HIS A 181 -8.17 -13.41 -23.19
CA HIS A 181 -8.95 -14.34 -24.01
C HIS A 181 -9.22 -13.84 -25.42
N TYR A 182 -9.53 -12.55 -25.59
CA TYR A 182 -9.89 -11.98 -26.90
C TYR A 182 -8.74 -11.98 -27.92
N ARG A 183 -7.49 -12.12 -27.46
CA ARG A 183 -6.31 -12.15 -28.33
C ARG A 183 -5.81 -13.57 -28.65
N ARG A 184 -6.26 -14.59 -27.91
CA ARG A 184 -5.99 -15.99 -28.25
C ARG A 184 -6.93 -16.44 -29.35
#